data_AF-A0A7J3X511-F1
#
_entry.id   AF-A0A7J3X511-F1
#
_cell.length_a   1.000
_cell.length_b   1.000
_cell.length_c   1.000
_cell.angle_alpha   90.00
_cell.angle_beta   90.00
_cell.angle_gamma   90.00
#
_symmetry.space_group_name_H-M   'P 1'
#
loop_
_entity.id
_entity.type
_entity.pdbx_description
1 polymer ?
#
loop_
_entity_poly.entity_id
_entity_poly.type
_entity_poly.pdbx_seq_one_letter_code
_entity_poly.pdbx_strand_id
1 'polypeptide(L)'
;MSIGRGYFAGLQLSTSTGLSSDDVLLHRLVAEREDLIRGFGLVIFPAPPDAELAAAHVKRAPRIHYVYYRSPSDYLALTRPFSTELRDVLELLGAIRSRLPQCRLFASLASDRVSKLESMLRALAGRVDGYEVDLGLMFHLYGRRRGFEAFAADLLEELVHRADRPVIAKLSPSVPMSDDFVRLIVETGVSAIVFSPHITYSIGKELFRVHSPLLSRVFSYAWAQLAAGLSLPTAYISDIPPDELGELDPSRAFDVILYDTAFVPSISGIPTGAGSPPPLRWTPVDEGVYPVISAEEQECARSCPRGAFEKAVPGWRGHLFALSSKCDLCGLCLSVCRTAKLAQILAPE
;
A
#
# COMPACT_ATOMS: atom_id res chain seq x y z
N MET A 1 -8.83 24.84 -14.18
CA MET A 1 -7.74 25.12 -13.22
C MET A 1 -6.47 24.54 -13.81
N SER A 2 -5.44 25.34 -14.09
CA SER A 2 -4.14 24.80 -14.51
C SER A 2 -3.52 24.08 -13.31
N ILE A 3 -3.35 22.77 -13.40
CA ILE A 3 -2.68 21.97 -12.38
C ILE A 3 -1.21 22.45 -12.36
N GLY A 4 -0.82 23.13 -11.28
CA GLY A 4 0.56 23.58 -11.12
C GLY A 4 1.50 22.38 -11.15
N ARG A 5 2.54 22.45 -11.98
CA ARG A 5 3.62 21.46 -11.96
C ARG A 5 4.34 21.57 -10.62
N GLY A 6 4.16 20.58 -9.74
CA GLY A 6 4.86 20.48 -8.46
C GLY A 6 6.26 19.86 -8.62
N TYR A 7 7.12 20.05 -7.63
CA TYR A 7 8.40 19.34 -7.50
C TYR A 7 8.37 18.48 -6.24
N PHE A 8 8.94 17.29 -6.30
CA PHE A 8 9.10 16.40 -5.15
C PHE A 8 10.41 15.62 -5.28
N ALA A 9 11.22 15.58 -4.22
CA ALA A 9 12.55 14.96 -4.23
C ALA A 9 13.44 15.42 -5.41
N GLY A 10 13.37 16.70 -5.76
CA GLY A 10 14.11 17.27 -6.90
C GLY A 10 13.57 16.92 -8.29
N LEU A 11 12.45 16.19 -8.38
CA LEU A 11 11.84 15.76 -9.63
C LEU A 11 10.57 16.56 -9.92
N GLN A 12 10.38 16.96 -11.17
CA GLN A 12 9.14 17.58 -11.62
C GLN A 12 8.04 16.52 -11.72
N LEU A 13 6.89 16.82 -11.12
CA LEU A 13 5.66 16.03 -11.18
C LEU A 13 4.66 16.64 -12.16
N SER A 14 3.87 15.78 -12.81
CA SER A 14 2.74 16.22 -13.64
C SER A 14 1.56 16.75 -12.81
N THR A 15 1.37 16.21 -11.60
CA THR A 15 0.37 16.62 -10.61
C THR A 15 0.94 16.44 -9.20
N SER A 16 0.35 17.11 -8.20
CA SER A 16 0.70 16.96 -6.78
C SER A 16 -0.02 15.80 -6.09
N THR A 17 -0.52 14.82 -6.85
CA THR A 17 -1.25 13.66 -6.31
C THR A 17 -0.65 12.36 -6.80
N GLY A 18 -0.73 11.31 -5.99
CA GLY A 18 -0.15 10.03 -6.36
C GLY A 18 -0.77 8.83 -5.66
N LEU A 19 -0.16 7.67 -5.88
CA LEU A 19 -0.49 6.41 -5.20
C LEU A 19 0.65 6.04 -4.24
N SER A 20 0.29 5.72 -2.99
CA SER A 20 1.26 5.34 -1.96
C SER A 20 1.72 3.89 -2.10
N SER A 21 2.82 3.55 -1.43
CA SER A 21 3.35 2.18 -1.33
C SER A 21 2.62 1.32 -0.30
N ASP A 22 1.69 1.90 0.46
CA ASP A 22 0.96 1.19 1.52
C ASP A 22 -0.21 0.37 0.95
N ASP A 23 -0.63 0.69 -0.27
CA ASP A 23 -1.69 -0.02 -0.96
C ASP A 23 -1.23 -1.39 -1.49
N VAL A 24 -2.13 -2.37 -1.43
CA VAL A 24 -1.87 -3.77 -1.83
C VAL A 24 -2.73 -4.24 -3.02
N LEU A 25 -3.62 -3.39 -3.54
CA LEU A 25 -4.61 -3.69 -4.58
C LEU A 25 -4.48 -2.79 -5.82
N LEU A 26 -4.55 -1.49 -5.61
CA LEU A 26 -4.57 -0.42 -6.58
C LEU A 26 -3.36 -0.49 -7.50
N HIS A 27 -2.13 -0.80 -7.08
CA HIS A 27 -1.00 -0.86 -8.04
C HIS A 27 -1.27 -1.85 -9.18
N ARG A 28 -1.87 -3.00 -8.87
CA ARG A 28 -2.22 -3.98 -9.90
C ARG A 28 -3.42 -3.55 -10.72
N LEU A 29 -4.41 -2.91 -10.11
CA LEU A 29 -5.59 -2.40 -10.82
C LEU A 29 -5.24 -1.23 -11.73
N VAL A 30 -4.39 -0.32 -11.26
CA VAL A 30 -3.74 0.75 -12.01
C VAL A 30 -3.02 0.16 -13.22
N ALA A 31 -2.23 -0.90 -13.06
CA ALA A 31 -1.59 -1.57 -14.19
C ALA A 31 -2.56 -2.27 -15.17
N GLU A 32 -3.87 -2.32 -14.89
CA GLU A 32 -4.89 -2.94 -15.77
C GLU A 32 -5.92 -1.91 -16.30
N ARG A 33 -6.14 -0.83 -15.54
CA ARG A 33 -7.16 0.20 -15.76
C ARG A 33 -6.51 1.57 -15.89
N GLU A 34 -6.29 1.99 -17.14
CA GLU A 34 -5.63 3.26 -17.45
C GLU A 34 -6.38 4.48 -16.90
N ASP A 35 -7.71 4.40 -16.81
CA ASP A 35 -8.58 5.47 -16.31
C ASP A 35 -8.30 5.83 -14.84
N LEU A 36 -7.90 4.85 -14.02
CA LEU A 36 -7.54 5.08 -12.61
C LEU A 36 -6.22 5.82 -12.44
N ILE A 37 -5.35 5.79 -13.46
CA ILE A 37 -4.00 6.36 -13.38
C ILE A 37 -3.87 7.70 -14.09
N ARG A 38 -4.84 8.09 -14.92
CA ARG A 38 -4.87 9.38 -15.62
C ARG A 38 -5.15 10.52 -14.62
N GLY A 39 -4.16 10.83 -13.79
CA GLY A 39 -4.25 11.86 -12.75
C GLY A 39 -3.09 11.84 -11.75
N PHE A 40 -2.35 10.74 -11.65
CA PHE A 40 -1.21 10.64 -10.73
C PHE A 40 0.08 11.18 -11.35
N GLY A 41 0.77 12.02 -10.58
CA GLY A 41 2.13 12.49 -10.87
C GLY A 41 3.22 11.62 -10.24
N LEU A 42 2.86 10.84 -9.22
CA LEU A 42 3.78 9.97 -8.47
C LEU A 42 3.09 8.63 -8.14
N VAL A 43 3.79 7.52 -8.33
CA VAL A 43 3.38 6.19 -7.85
C VAL A 43 4.54 5.59 -7.08
N ILE A 44 4.32 5.25 -5.82
CA ILE A 44 5.30 4.54 -4.99
C ILE A 44 4.86 3.08 -4.89
N PHE A 45 5.69 2.15 -5.35
CA PHE A 45 5.40 0.72 -5.32
C PHE A 45 5.65 0.11 -3.94
N PRO A 46 4.88 -0.93 -3.54
CA PRO A 46 5.01 -1.55 -2.24
C PRO A 46 6.39 -2.18 -2.03
N ALA A 47 6.83 -2.21 -0.76
CA ALA A 47 8.10 -2.83 -0.41
C ALA A 47 8.04 -4.35 -0.61
N PRO A 48 8.93 -4.95 -1.42
CA PRO A 48 9.02 -6.39 -1.53
C PRO A 48 9.68 -6.99 -0.28
N PRO A 49 9.24 -8.16 0.20
CA PRO A 49 9.96 -8.86 1.26
C PRO A 49 11.36 -9.26 0.78
N ASP A 50 12.29 -9.39 1.72
CA ASP A 50 13.50 -10.15 1.46
C ASP A 50 13.22 -11.66 1.40
N ALA A 51 14.19 -12.48 0.99
CA ALA A 51 13.98 -13.92 0.82
C ALA A 51 13.57 -14.66 2.12
N GLU A 52 14.04 -14.18 3.28
CA GLU A 52 13.71 -14.78 4.59
C GLU A 52 12.24 -14.49 4.95
N LEU A 53 11.78 -13.26 4.70
CA LEU A 53 10.39 -12.84 4.87
C LEU A 53 9.46 -13.41 3.79
N ALA A 54 9.94 -13.57 2.55
CA ALA A 54 9.12 -14.03 1.43
C ALA A 54 8.50 -15.40 1.71
N ALA A 55 9.26 -16.31 2.31
CA ALA A 55 8.79 -17.64 2.71
C ALA A 55 7.61 -17.60 3.70
N ALA A 56 7.47 -16.53 4.48
CA ALA A 56 6.40 -16.34 5.46
C ALA A 56 5.23 -15.49 4.92
N HIS A 57 5.49 -14.53 4.03
CA HIS A 57 4.52 -13.46 3.69
C HIS A 57 3.96 -13.50 2.26
N VAL A 58 4.62 -14.21 1.34
CA VAL A 58 4.28 -14.18 -0.11
C VAL A 58 3.40 -15.34 -0.55
N LYS A 59 3.22 -16.35 0.31
CA LYS A 59 2.28 -17.44 0.00
C LYS A 59 0.91 -16.85 -0.35
N ARG A 60 0.27 -17.40 -1.39
CA ARG A 60 -1.06 -17.02 -1.87
C ARG A 60 -2.02 -16.86 -0.69
N ALA A 61 -2.27 -15.63 -0.28
CA ALA A 61 -3.03 -15.32 0.92
C ALA A 61 -3.81 -14.02 0.71
N PRO A 62 -4.91 -13.82 1.46
CA PRO A 62 -5.56 -12.52 1.55
C PRO A 62 -4.52 -11.41 1.80
N ARG A 63 -4.76 -10.24 1.20
CA ARG A 63 -3.89 -9.05 1.28
C ARG A 63 -4.60 -7.83 1.84
N ILE A 64 -5.93 -7.81 1.76
CA ILE A 64 -6.79 -6.81 2.38
C ILE A 64 -7.92 -7.48 3.18
N HIS A 65 -8.35 -6.83 4.26
CA HIS A 65 -9.54 -7.20 5.02
C HIS A 65 -10.23 -5.96 5.56
N TYR A 66 -11.50 -5.75 5.23
CA TYR A 66 -12.31 -4.72 5.87
C TYR A 66 -12.88 -5.24 7.19
N VAL A 67 -12.51 -4.60 8.30
CA VAL A 67 -13.10 -4.87 9.62
C VAL A 67 -14.53 -4.35 9.65
N TYR A 68 -14.73 -3.14 9.16
CA TYR A 68 -16.04 -2.58 8.88
C TYR A 68 -15.95 -1.56 7.74
N TYR A 69 -17.07 -1.38 7.05
CA TYR A 69 -17.27 -0.34 6.04
C TYR A 69 -18.66 0.26 6.19
N ARG A 70 -18.73 1.58 6.38
CA ARG A 70 -20.00 2.33 6.40
C ARG A 70 -20.09 3.27 5.21
N SER A 71 -19.02 3.99 4.93
CA SER A 71 -18.88 4.92 3.80
C SER A 71 -17.40 5.07 3.42
N PRO A 72 -17.07 5.72 2.30
CA PRO A 72 -15.68 6.04 1.96
C PRO A 72 -14.99 6.87 3.04
N SER A 73 -15.75 7.68 3.78
CA SER A 73 -15.30 8.47 4.92
C SER A 73 -15.21 7.72 6.26
N ASP A 74 -15.71 6.48 6.35
CA ASP A 74 -15.89 5.73 7.61
C ASP A 74 -15.68 4.22 7.38
N TYR A 75 -14.42 3.81 7.49
CA TYR A 75 -14.02 2.41 7.43
C TYR A 75 -12.76 2.12 8.26
N LEU A 76 -12.56 0.83 8.49
CA LEU A 76 -11.32 0.26 9.03
C LEU A 76 -10.94 -0.94 8.18
N ALA A 77 -9.78 -0.85 7.54
CA ALA A 77 -9.20 -1.93 6.77
C ALA A 77 -7.83 -2.33 7.32
N LEU A 78 -7.50 -3.60 7.14
CA LEU A 78 -6.19 -4.17 7.43
C LEU A 78 -5.57 -4.60 6.12
N THR A 79 -4.28 -4.30 5.92
CA THR A 79 -3.50 -4.88 4.82
C THR A 79 -2.30 -5.64 5.34
N ARG A 80 -1.72 -6.47 4.47
CA ARG A 80 -0.46 -7.18 4.71
C ARG A 80 0.67 -6.50 3.94
N PRO A 81 1.58 -5.78 4.62
CA PRO A 81 2.84 -5.34 4.02
C PRO A 81 3.66 -6.53 3.51
N PHE A 82 4.60 -6.28 2.60
CA PHE A 82 5.46 -7.30 2.01
C PHE A 82 4.70 -8.44 1.32
N SER A 83 3.49 -8.19 0.84
CA SER A 83 2.67 -9.18 0.14
C SER A 83 2.89 -9.23 -1.38
N THR A 84 3.84 -8.45 -1.90
CA THR A 84 4.17 -8.37 -3.33
C THR A 84 5.63 -8.71 -3.55
N GLU A 85 5.93 -9.71 -4.38
CA GLU A 85 7.32 -10.07 -4.71
C GLU A 85 8.02 -8.99 -5.52
N LEU A 86 9.36 -8.97 -5.44
CA LEU A 86 10.16 -8.08 -6.28
C LEU A 86 9.90 -8.30 -7.78
N ARG A 87 9.69 -9.54 -8.23
CA ARG A 87 9.33 -9.83 -9.63
C ARG A 87 8.05 -9.09 -10.02
N ASP A 88 7.01 -9.20 -9.21
CA ASP A 88 5.73 -8.57 -9.47
C ASP A 88 5.84 -7.03 -9.45
N VAL A 89 6.66 -6.46 -8.55
CA VAL A 89 6.97 -5.02 -8.57
C VAL A 89 7.62 -4.60 -9.89
N LEU A 90 8.58 -5.39 -10.40
CA LEU A 90 9.25 -5.11 -11.68
C LEU A 90 8.30 -5.19 -12.88
N GLU A 91 7.35 -6.14 -12.86
CA GLU A 91 6.31 -6.25 -13.88
C GLU A 91 5.38 -5.03 -13.87
N LEU A 92 4.91 -4.63 -12.69
CA LEU A 92 4.03 -3.47 -12.54
C LEU A 92 4.74 -2.16 -12.96
N LEU A 93 6.02 -2.01 -12.63
CA LEU A 93 6.84 -0.88 -13.07
C LEU A 93 6.87 -0.76 -14.59
N GLY A 94 7.13 -1.87 -15.31
CA GLY A 94 7.13 -1.89 -16.78
C GLY A 94 5.76 -1.55 -17.37
N ALA A 95 4.69 -2.13 -16.80
CA ALA A 95 3.32 -1.92 -17.23
C ALA A 95 2.84 -0.47 -17.01
N ILE A 96 3.26 0.19 -15.94
CA ILE A 96 2.89 1.58 -15.65
C ILE A 96 3.76 2.56 -16.43
N ARG A 97 5.08 2.32 -16.53
CA ARG A 97 6.00 3.19 -17.29
C ARG A 97 5.59 3.32 -18.76
N SER A 98 5.16 2.21 -19.37
CA SER A 98 4.71 2.20 -20.77
C SER A 98 3.43 2.99 -21.00
N ARG A 99 2.51 3.02 -20.02
CA ARG A 99 1.24 3.75 -20.12
C ARG A 99 1.32 5.21 -19.67
N LEU A 100 2.23 5.52 -18.75
CA LEU A 100 2.40 6.85 -18.16
C LEU A 100 3.88 7.25 -18.09
N PRO A 101 4.51 7.59 -19.23
CA PRO A 101 5.91 7.98 -19.25
C PRO A 101 6.21 9.23 -18.41
N GLN A 102 5.21 10.09 -18.18
CA GLN A 102 5.32 11.32 -17.40
C GLN A 102 5.20 11.13 -15.87
N CYS A 103 4.71 9.97 -15.41
CA CYS A 103 4.56 9.70 -13.98
C CYS A 103 5.91 9.33 -13.37
N ARG A 104 6.22 9.87 -12.18
CA ARG A 104 7.38 9.45 -11.41
C ARG A 104 7.08 8.16 -10.68
N LEU A 105 8.00 7.20 -10.75
CA LEU A 105 7.84 5.88 -10.17
C LEU A 105 8.91 5.67 -9.10
N PHE A 106 8.50 5.44 -7.87
CA PHE A 106 9.40 5.17 -6.75
C PHE A 106 9.20 3.74 -6.27
N ALA A 107 10.25 3.08 -5.79
CA ALA A 107 10.11 1.79 -5.13
C ALA A 107 10.34 1.93 -3.63
N SER A 108 9.40 1.42 -2.82
CA SER A 108 9.56 1.34 -1.37
C SER A 108 10.47 0.17 -0.98
N LEU A 109 11.28 0.38 0.05
CA LEU A 109 12.29 -0.54 0.56
C LEU A 109 12.18 -0.60 2.08
N ALA A 110 12.32 -1.80 2.66
CA ALA A 110 12.44 -1.97 4.10
C ALA A 110 13.19 -3.26 4.43
N SER A 111 14.20 -3.17 5.29
CA SER A 111 15.01 -4.28 5.77
C SER A 111 15.80 -3.84 7.01
N ASP A 112 16.12 -4.78 7.90
CA ASP A 112 17.02 -4.58 9.04
C ASP A 112 18.52 -4.73 8.65
N ARG A 113 18.81 -5.03 7.37
CA ARG A 113 20.17 -5.23 6.83
C ARG A 113 20.41 -4.35 5.61
N VAL A 114 21.49 -3.56 5.65
CA VAL A 114 21.99 -2.72 4.54
C VAL A 114 22.23 -3.53 3.26
N SER A 115 22.88 -4.70 3.38
CA SER A 115 23.21 -5.54 2.22
C SER A 115 21.98 -6.01 1.42
N LYS A 116 20.83 -6.17 2.10
CA LYS A 116 19.56 -6.51 1.42
C LYS A 116 19.00 -5.31 0.68
N LEU A 117 19.04 -4.12 1.29
CA LEU A 117 18.59 -2.88 0.65
C LEU A 117 19.44 -2.57 -0.59
N GLU A 118 20.76 -2.72 -0.50
CA GLU A 118 21.64 -2.59 -1.67
C GLU A 118 21.32 -3.60 -2.77
N SER A 119 20.98 -4.83 -2.42
CA SER A 119 20.57 -5.83 -3.40
C SER A 119 19.28 -5.43 -4.12
N MET A 120 18.34 -4.83 -3.39
CA MET A 120 17.10 -4.29 -3.98
C MET A 120 17.41 -3.07 -4.86
N LEU A 121 18.27 -2.14 -4.43
CA LEU A 121 18.72 -1.01 -5.24
C LEU A 121 19.31 -1.48 -6.56
N ARG A 122 20.22 -2.47 -6.55
CA ARG A 122 20.80 -3.03 -7.77
C ARG A 122 19.76 -3.65 -8.71
N ALA A 123 18.74 -4.32 -8.18
CA ALA A 123 17.69 -4.93 -8.99
C ALA A 123 16.73 -3.88 -9.62
N LEU A 124 16.58 -2.73 -8.98
CA LEU A 124 15.69 -1.64 -9.38
C LEU A 124 16.40 -0.51 -10.14
N ALA A 125 17.74 -0.54 -10.18
CA ALA A 125 18.58 0.46 -10.83
C ALA A 125 18.13 0.72 -12.28
N GLY A 126 18.01 1.99 -12.64
CA GLY A 126 17.54 2.43 -13.96
C GLY A 126 16.06 2.16 -14.28
N ARG A 127 15.28 1.56 -13.37
CA ARG A 127 13.83 1.28 -13.58
C ARG A 127 12.91 2.27 -12.85
N VAL A 128 13.41 2.87 -11.77
CA VAL A 128 12.68 3.84 -10.95
C VAL A 128 13.30 5.23 -11.03
N ASP A 129 12.51 6.24 -10.70
CA ASP A 129 12.94 7.64 -10.58
C ASP A 129 13.50 7.95 -9.18
N GLY A 130 13.18 7.14 -8.17
CA GLY A 130 13.65 7.29 -6.79
C GLY A 130 13.31 6.09 -5.90
N TYR A 131 13.80 6.12 -4.66
CA TYR A 131 13.58 5.08 -3.66
C TYR A 131 12.93 5.65 -2.42
N GLU A 132 11.95 4.95 -1.86
CA GLU A 132 11.38 5.24 -0.54
C GLU A 132 11.92 4.23 0.47
N VAL A 133 12.32 4.68 1.66
CA VAL A 133 12.70 3.81 2.77
C VAL A 133 11.61 3.88 3.84
N ASP A 134 10.91 2.76 4.06
CA ASP A 134 9.80 2.65 5.03
C ASP A 134 10.34 2.37 6.43
N LEU A 135 10.59 3.44 7.19
CA LEU A 135 11.12 3.34 8.56
C LEU A 135 10.12 2.69 9.51
N GLY A 136 8.82 2.82 9.24
CA GLY A 136 7.78 2.13 9.99
C GLY A 136 7.95 0.63 9.94
N LEU A 137 8.06 0.05 8.74
CA LEU A 137 8.33 -1.38 8.56
C LEU A 137 9.69 -1.79 9.12
N MET A 138 10.73 -0.99 8.87
CA MET A 138 12.07 -1.28 9.40
C MET A 138 12.10 -1.35 10.92
N PHE A 139 11.35 -0.50 11.64
CA PHE A 139 11.26 -0.57 13.10
C PHE A 139 10.74 -1.93 13.59
N HIS A 140 9.77 -2.51 12.87
CA HIS A 140 9.27 -3.85 13.16
C HIS A 140 10.31 -4.94 12.86
N LEU A 141 11.02 -4.83 11.73
CA LEU A 141 12.06 -5.79 11.34
C LEU A 141 13.26 -5.76 12.31
N TYR A 142 13.64 -4.57 12.77
CA TYR A 142 14.68 -4.37 13.78
C TYR A 142 14.28 -4.90 15.18
N GLY A 143 13.02 -5.31 15.35
CA GLY A 143 12.51 -5.88 16.60
C GLY A 143 12.19 -4.83 17.67
N ARG A 144 11.88 -3.59 17.28
CA ARG A 144 11.46 -2.49 18.17
C ARG A 144 12.43 -2.22 19.33
N ARG A 145 13.72 -2.36 19.07
CA ARG A 145 14.78 -2.24 20.09
C ARG A 145 15.17 -0.78 20.30
N ARG A 146 15.75 -0.48 21.47
CA ARG A 146 16.40 0.82 21.73
C ARG A 146 17.52 1.07 20.72
N GLY A 147 17.70 2.33 20.32
CA GLY A 147 18.72 2.72 19.34
C GLY A 147 18.28 2.54 17.89
N PHE A 148 16.99 2.38 17.63
CA PHE A 148 16.47 2.35 16.27
C PHE A 148 16.73 3.66 15.54
N GLU A 149 16.69 4.80 16.24
CA GLU A 149 16.88 6.12 15.65
C GLU A 149 18.28 6.26 15.03
N ALA A 150 19.32 5.86 15.77
CA ALA A 150 20.69 5.83 15.28
C ALA A 150 20.85 4.83 14.13
N PHE A 151 20.29 3.63 14.28
CA PHE A 151 20.31 2.62 13.21
C PHE A 151 19.65 3.12 11.92
N ALA A 152 18.50 3.80 12.02
CA ALA A 152 17.78 4.35 10.89
C ALA A 152 18.57 5.45 10.20
N ALA A 153 19.22 6.33 10.98
CA ALA A 153 20.07 7.39 10.46
C ALA A 153 21.29 6.83 9.69
N ASP A 154 22.07 5.94 10.32
CA ASP A 154 23.26 5.32 9.71
C ASP A 154 22.91 4.60 8.40
N LEU A 155 21.78 3.88 8.39
CA LEU A 155 21.33 3.14 7.22
C LEU A 155 20.83 4.06 6.11
N LEU A 156 20.12 5.15 6.44
CA LEU A 156 19.70 6.14 5.46
C LEU A 156 20.88 6.88 4.86
N GLU A 157 21.86 7.31 5.66
CA GLU A 157 23.09 7.95 5.16
C GLU A 157 23.81 7.04 4.15
N GLU A 158 23.97 5.76 4.49
CA GLU A 158 24.61 4.79 3.61
C GLU A 158 23.82 4.59 2.31
N LEU A 159 22.48 4.54 2.37
CA LEU A 159 21.65 4.42 1.17
C LEU A 159 21.67 5.67 0.31
N VAL A 160 21.57 6.86 0.92
CA VAL A 160 21.67 8.15 0.23
C VAL A 160 23.01 8.23 -0.51
N HIS A 161 24.10 7.77 0.11
CA HIS A 161 25.42 7.75 -0.52
C HIS A 161 25.53 6.76 -1.68
N ARG A 162 24.87 5.60 -1.59
CA ARG A 162 25.01 4.50 -2.58
C ARG A 162 23.98 4.51 -3.70
N ALA A 163 22.83 5.13 -3.50
CA ALA A 163 21.76 5.11 -4.49
C ALA A 163 22.10 5.94 -5.74
N ASP A 164 21.68 5.46 -6.90
CA ASP A 164 21.80 6.17 -8.18
C ASP A 164 20.69 7.22 -8.39
N ARG A 165 19.73 7.26 -7.48
CA ARG A 165 18.52 8.10 -7.53
C ARG A 165 18.20 8.68 -6.15
N PRO A 166 17.37 9.74 -6.07
CA PRO A 166 16.93 10.30 -4.80
C PRO A 166 16.34 9.25 -3.87
N VAL A 167 16.75 9.29 -2.60
CA VAL A 167 16.19 8.50 -1.51
C VAL A 167 15.29 9.40 -0.68
N ILE A 168 14.08 8.92 -0.38
CA ILE A 168 13.11 9.59 0.49
C ILE A 168 12.83 8.71 1.70
N ALA A 169 12.53 9.31 2.84
CA ALA A 169 12.15 8.58 4.04
C ALA A 169 10.64 8.58 4.22
N LYS A 170 10.05 7.44 4.57
CA LYS A 170 8.65 7.36 5.00
C LYS A 170 8.57 7.13 6.51
N LEU A 171 7.87 8.03 7.17
CA LEU A 171 7.61 8.03 8.61
C LEU A 171 6.17 7.60 8.87
N SER A 172 5.96 6.80 9.91
CA SER A 172 4.63 6.38 10.36
C SER A 172 4.55 6.46 11.89
N PRO A 173 3.36 6.29 12.49
CA PRO A 173 3.22 6.32 13.94
C PRO A 173 3.92 5.14 14.65
N SER A 174 4.55 4.22 13.91
CA SER A 174 5.39 3.15 14.46
C SER A 174 6.76 3.68 14.94
N VAL A 175 7.22 4.83 14.44
CA VAL A 175 8.51 5.45 14.82
C VAL A 175 8.27 6.68 15.70
N PRO A 176 9.30 7.20 16.40
CA PRO A 176 9.15 8.40 17.22
C PRO A 176 8.59 9.59 16.43
N MET A 177 7.52 10.20 16.95
CA MET A 177 6.91 11.41 16.37
C MET A 177 7.46 12.66 17.07
N SER A 178 8.73 12.97 16.86
CA SER A 178 9.40 14.12 17.50
C SER A 178 10.21 14.94 16.50
N ASP A 179 10.34 16.24 16.78
CA ASP A 179 11.18 17.16 15.99
C ASP A 179 12.63 16.66 15.89
N ASP A 180 13.19 16.15 17.00
CA ASP A 180 14.56 15.64 17.04
C ASP A 180 14.77 14.46 16.09
N PHE A 181 13.82 13.53 16.06
CA PHE A 181 13.91 12.38 15.15
C PHE A 181 13.75 12.83 13.70
N VAL A 182 12.79 13.70 13.41
CA VAL A 182 12.59 14.22 12.04
C VAL A 182 13.83 14.98 11.55
N ARG A 183 14.44 15.81 12.40
CA ARG A 183 15.69 16.53 12.08
C ARG A 183 16.84 15.56 11.81
N LEU A 184 17.00 14.54 12.66
CA LEU A 184 17.99 13.48 12.44
C LEU A 184 17.79 12.84 11.06
N ILE A 185 16.55 12.52 10.67
CA ILE A 185 16.26 11.98 9.33
C ILE A 185 16.63 12.97 8.23
N VAL A 186 16.33 14.26 8.37
CA VAL A 186 16.72 15.30 7.39
C VAL A 186 18.24 15.38 7.22
N GLU A 187 19.00 15.29 8.31
CA GLU A 187 20.47 15.37 8.31
C GLU A 187 21.13 14.21 7.53
N THR A 188 20.44 13.08 7.34
CA THR A 188 20.94 11.95 6.53
C THR A 188 21.05 12.25 5.03
N GLY A 189 20.49 13.38 4.58
CA GLY A 189 20.55 13.80 3.17
C GLY A 189 19.42 13.25 2.30
N VAL A 190 18.35 12.70 2.89
CA VAL A 190 17.14 12.33 2.13
C VAL A 190 16.56 13.54 1.39
N SER A 191 15.98 13.29 0.22
CA SER A 191 15.51 14.34 -0.68
C SER A 191 14.06 14.80 -0.41
N ALA A 192 13.30 14.03 0.36
CA ALA A 192 11.94 14.36 0.78
C ALA A 192 11.49 13.42 1.92
N ILE A 193 10.40 13.77 2.59
CA ILE A 193 9.77 12.94 3.63
C ILE A 193 8.32 12.64 3.27
N VAL A 194 7.92 11.37 3.38
CA VAL A 194 6.54 10.92 3.28
C VAL A 194 6.01 10.63 4.68
N PHE A 195 4.87 11.20 5.04
CA PHE A 195 4.20 10.97 6.30
C PHE A 195 3.00 10.05 6.10
N SER A 196 3.01 8.91 6.78
CA SER A 196 1.94 7.91 6.77
C SER A 196 1.09 8.02 8.04
N PRO A 197 -0.24 7.91 7.96
CA PRO A 197 -1.10 7.75 9.13
C PRO A 197 -1.16 6.31 9.62
N HIS A 198 -0.57 5.36 8.89
CA HIS A 198 -0.85 3.95 9.10
C HIS A 198 -0.04 3.36 10.24
N ILE A 199 -0.76 2.79 11.20
CA ILE A 199 -0.16 2.04 12.29
C ILE A 199 0.19 0.64 11.77
N THR A 200 1.45 0.25 11.94
CA THR A 200 1.89 -1.12 11.66
C THR A 200 1.97 -1.90 12.98
N TYR A 201 1.52 -3.15 12.98
CA TYR A 201 1.64 -4.06 14.11
C TYR A 201 1.96 -5.48 13.64
N SER A 202 2.28 -6.35 14.60
CA SER A 202 2.61 -7.74 14.32
C SER A 202 1.83 -8.70 15.20
N ILE A 203 1.43 -9.85 14.63
CA ILE A 203 0.93 -11.02 15.37
C ILE A 203 1.84 -12.19 15.03
N GLY A 204 2.67 -12.62 15.99
CA GLY A 204 3.74 -13.57 15.72
C GLY A 204 4.74 -12.97 14.71
N LYS A 205 4.93 -13.65 13.58
CA LYS A 205 5.78 -13.17 12.48
C LYS A 205 5.01 -12.38 11.41
N GLU A 206 3.68 -12.36 11.46
CA GLU A 206 2.87 -11.65 10.47
C GLU A 206 2.81 -10.16 10.79
N LEU A 207 2.95 -9.32 9.76
CA LEU A 207 2.82 -7.87 9.84
C LEU A 207 1.49 -7.46 9.24
N PHE A 208 0.87 -6.47 9.86
CA PHE A 208 -0.39 -5.88 9.45
C PHE A 208 -0.29 -4.37 9.52
N ARG A 209 -0.99 -3.71 8.61
CA ARG A 209 -1.11 -2.26 8.57
C ARG A 209 -2.57 -1.85 8.66
N VAL A 210 -2.84 -0.84 9.47
CA VAL A 210 -4.18 -0.32 9.72
C VAL A 210 -4.44 0.90 8.85
N HIS A 211 -5.56 0.88 8.13
CA HIS A 211 -6.01 1.94 7.24
C HIS A 211 -7.37 2.44 7.70
N SER A 212 -7.50 3.75 7.83
CA SER A 212 -8.74 4.39 8.22
C SER A 212 -8.73 5.89 7.91
N PRO A 213 -9.82 6.45 7.35
CA PRO A 213 -10.00 7.89 7.21
C PRO A 213 -9.85 8.64 8.54
N LEU A 214 -10.22 8.03 9.67
CA LEU A 214 -10.06 8.64 10.99
C LEU A 214 -8.58 8.79 11.37
N LEU A 215 -7.77 7.75 11.14
CA LEU A 215 -6.33 7.82 11.38
C LEU A 215 -5.70 8.87 10.47
N SER A 216 -6.14 8.94 9.21
CA SER A 216 -5.69 9.98 8.29
C SER A 216 -5.99 11.39 8.86
N ARG A 217 -7.22 11.66 9.29
CA ARG A 217 -7.55 12.96 9.89
C ARG A 217 -6.68 13.27 11.09
N VAL A 218 -6.58 12.36 12.07
CA VAL A 218 -5.82 12.60 13.30
C VAL A 218 -4.34 12.83 13.03
N PHE A 219 -3.72 11.95 12.24
CA PHE A 219 -2.28 12.04 11.99
C PHE A 219 -1.90 13.16 11.03
N SER A 220 -2.81 13.62 10.16
CA SER A 220 -2.54 14.80 9.32
C SER A 220 -2.18 16.03 10.16
N TYR A 221 -2.86 16.27 11.30
CA TYR A 221 -2.53 17.37 12.22
C TYR A 221 -1.15 17.19 12.86
N ALA A 222 -0.89 15.98 13.40
CA ALA A 222 0.36 15.70 14.09
C ALA A 222 1.57 15.81 13.14
N TRP A 223 1.42 15.32 11.90
CA TRP A 223 2.47 15.41 10.91
C TRP A 223 2.61 16.81 10.30
N ALA A 224 1.51 17.55 10.11
CA ALA A 224 1.58 18.92 9.61
C ALA A 224 2.38 19.82 10.56
N GLN A 225 2.26 19.60 11.88
CA GLN A 225 3.08 20.30 12.86
C GLN A 225 4.58 20.02 12.68
N LEU A 226 4.96 18.74 12.51
CA LEU A 226 6.37 18.34 12.34
C LEU A 226 6.92 18.74 10.96
N ALA A 227 6.05 18.83 9.94
CA ALA A 227 6.40 19.29 8.60
C ALA A 227 6.59 20.82 8.53
N ALA A 228 5.89 21.58 9.37
CA ALA A 228 5.93 23.04 9.44
C ALA A 228 7.28 23.54 9.99
N GLY A 229 8.31 23.49 9.15
CA GLY A 229 9.67 23.88 9.52
C GLY A 229 10.75 23.11 8.76
N LEU A 230 10.37 22.09 7.99
CA LEU A 230 11.28 21.35 7.15
C LEU A 230 11.62 22.14 5.89
N SER A 231 12.89 22.11 5.50
CA SER A 231 13.37 22.68 4.23
C SER A 231 13.22 21.71 3.04
N LEU A 232 12.73 20.49 3.30
CA LEU A 232 12.53 19.45 2.30
C LEU A 232 11.07 19.37 1.85
N PRO A 233 10.81 18.95 0.59
CA PRO A 233 9.47 18.60 0.15
C PRO A 233 8.87 17.49 1.02
N THR A 234 7.57 17.58 1.26
CA THR A 234 6.82 16.64 2.09
C THR A 234 5.62 16.06 1.35
N ALA A 235 5.32 14.80 1.62
CA ALA A 235 4.12 14.14 1.12
C ALA A 235 3.32 13.55 2.28
N TYR A 236 2.01 13.43 2.11
CA TYR A 236 1.12 12.82 3.08
C TYR A 236 0.29 11.70 2.46
N ILE A 237 0.23 10.55 3.12
CA ILE A 237 -0.62 9.44 2.69
C ILE A 237 -2.03 9.62 3.26
N SER A 238 -3.06 9.56 2.42
CA SER A 238 -4.46 9.74 2.81
C SER A 238 -5.34 8.54 2.43
N ASP A 239 -6.11 8.09 3.40
CA ASP A 239 -7.25 7.16 3.25
C ASP A 239 -8.57 7.90 2.93
N ILE A 240 -8.55 9.23 2.83
CA ILE A 240 -9.73 10.04 2.53
C ILE A 240 -9.80 10.29 1.02
N PRO A 241 -10.93 10.00 0.35
CA PRO A 241 -11.11 10.28 -1.06
C PRO A 241 -10.89 11.76 -1.41
N PRO A 242 -10.37 12.09 -2.62
CA PRO A 242 -10.08 13.46 -3.03
C PRO A 242 -11.28 14.42 -2.93
N ASP A 243 -12.48 13.93 -3.23
CA ASP A 243 -13.75 14.67 -3.23
C ASP A 243 -14.30 14.92 -1.82
N GLU A 244 -13.81 14.18 -0.82
CA GLU A 244 -14.17 14.36 0.59
C GLU A 244 -13.15 15.19 1.39
N LEU A 245 -11.99 15.51 0.78
CA LEU A 245 -11.00 16.39 1.39
C LEU A 245 -11.47 17.85 1.35
N GLY A 246 -11.99 18.32 2.48
CA GLY A 246 -12.40 19.71 2.67
C GLY A 246 -11.27 20.71 2.40
N GLU A 247 -11.63 21.97 2.15
CA GLU A 247 -10.65 23.04 1.84
C GLU A 247 -9.66 23.30 2.98
N LEU A 248 -10.08 23.08 4.23
CA LEU A 248 -9.29 23.31 5.43
C LEU A 248 -8.60 22.03 5.94
N ASP A 249 -8.56 20.96 5.14
CA ASP A 249 -7.95 19.71 5.57
C ASP A 249 -6.41 19.87 5.71
N PRO A 250 -5.79 19.52 6.85
CA PRO A 250 -4.35 19.69 7.07
C PRO A 250 -3.47 18.92 6.08
N SER A 251 -3.97 17.85 5.47
CA SER A 251 -3.24 17.12 4.42
C SER A 251 -2.93 17.99 3.20
N ARG A 252 -3.62 19.12 3.02
CA ARG A 252 -3.34 20.11 1.97
C ARG A 252 -2.11 20.98 2.26
N ALA A 253 -1.55 20.92 3.47
CA ALA A 253 -0.31 21.62 3.83
C ALA A 253 0.95 20.93 3.26
N PHE A 254 0.84 19.69 2.80
CA PHE A 254 1.93 18.92 2.22
C PHE A 254 2.03 19.18 0.71
N ASP A 255 3.24 19.06 0.15
CA ASP A 255 3.48 19.32 -1.28
C ASP A 255 2.81 18.27 -2.19
N VAL A 256 2.65 17.04 -1.70
CA VAL A 256 2.05 15.92 -2.43
C VAL A 256 1.08 15.15 -1.53
N ILE A 257 -0.08 14.79 -2.09
CA ILE A 257 -1.03 13.85 -1.44
C ILE A 257 -0.93 12.50 -2.14
N LEU A 258 -0.56 11.47 -1.40
CA LEU A 258 -0.52 10.09 -1.86
C LEU A 258 -1.77 9.37 -1.37
N TYR A 259 -2.58 8.85 -2.27
CA TYR A 259 -3.74 8.05 -1.89
C TYR A 259 -3.35 6.61 -1.65
N ASP A 260 -4.02 5.97 -0.70
CA ASP A 260 -3.90 4.54 -0.42
C ASP A 260 -5.27 3.87 -0.68
N THR A 261 -5.85 3.21 0.32
CA THR A 261 -7.09 2.45 0.22
C THR A 261 -8.33 3.31 -0.08
N ALA A 262 -8.18 4.63 -0.09
CA ALA A 262 -9.22 5.63 -0.37
C ALA A 262 -10.01 5.35 -1.67
N PHE A 263 -9.37 4.82 -2.71
CA PHE A 263 -10.04 4.54 -3.99
C PHE A 263 -10.71 3.16 -4.05
N VAL A 264 -10.39 2.24 -3.13
CA VAL A 264 -10.91 0.86 -3.15
C VAL A 264 -12.44 0.82 -3.13
N PRO A 265 -13.16 1.62 -2.31
CA PRO A 265 -14.62 1.62 -2.32
C PRO A 265 -15.24 2.07 -3.65
N SER A 266 -14.63 3.07 -4.31
CA SER A 266 -15.13 3.61 -5.59
C SER A 266 -15.07 2.61 -6.74
N ILE A 267 -14.13 1.65 -6.67
CA ILE A 267 -13.91 0.65 -7.71
C ILE A 267 -14.46 -0.74 -7.37
N SER A 268 -14.85 -0.97 -6.11
CA SER A 268 -15.18 -2.29 -5.58
C SER A 268 -16.57 -2.36 -4.96
N GLY A 269 -17.55 -1.53 -5.36
CA GLY A 269 -18.97 -1.68 -5.01
C GLY A 269 -19.28 -2.20 -3.59
N ILE A 270 -18.56 -1.73 -2.56
CA ILE A 270 -18.58 -2.35 -1.23
C ILE A 270 -19.92 -2.03 -0.56
N PRO A 271 -20.69 -3.03 -0.10
CA PRO A 271 -21.97 -2.77 0.56
C PRO A 271 -21.79 -2.01 1.87
N THR A 272 -22.62 -1.00 2.14
CA THR A 272 -22.67 -0.31 3.43
C THR A 272 -23.05 -1.29 4.56
N GLY A 273 -22.35 -1.20 5.69
CA GLY A 273 -22.53 -2.11 6.82
C GLY A 273 -21.81 -3.46 6.64
N ALA A 274 -20.98 -3.60 5.60
CA ALA A 274 -20.14 -4.77 5.40
C ALA A 274 -18.92 -4.76 6.33
N GLY A 275 -18.21 -5.88 6.34
CA GLY A 275 -17.04 -6.12 7.16
C GLY A 275 -17.24 -7.31 8.08
N SER A 276 -16.13 -7.76 8.65
CA SER A 276 -16.10 -8.89 9.57
C SER A 276 -14.97 -8.71 10.57
N PRO A 277 -15.04 -9.34 11.76
CA PRO A 277 -13.99 -9.23 12.76
C PRO A 277 -12.60 -9.51 12.16
N PRO A 278 -11.56 -8.79 12.59
CA PRO A 278 -10.23 -8.97 12.05
C PRO A 278 -9.78 -10.42 12.31
N PRO A 279 -9.37 -11.15 11.27
CA PRO A 279 -8.86 -12.51 11.47
C PRO A 279 -7.53 -12.44 12.25
N LEU A 280 -7.37 -13.35 13.22
CA LEU A 280 -6.17 -13.41 14.06
C LEU A 280 -4.91 -13.84 13.27
N ARG A 281 -5.09 -14.51 12.12
CA ARG A 281 -4.05 -14.94 11.18
C ARG A 281 -4.59 -14.93 9.77
N TRP A 282 -3.77 -14.52 8.81
CA TRP A 282 -4.12 -14.59 7.38
C TRP A 282 -3.45 -15.81 6.77
N THR A 283 -4.10 -16.96 6.96
CA THR A 283 -3.54 -18.24 6.54
C THR A 283 -3.31 -18.27 5.03
N PRO A 284 -2.16 -18.80 4.57
CA PRO A 284 -1.97 -19.17 3.19
C PRO A 284 -3.09 -20.06 2.67
N VAL A 285 -3.42 -19.89 1.39
CA VAL A 285 -4.47 -20.62 0.71
C VAL A 285 -3.83 -21.46 -0.38
N ASP A 286 -4.07 -22.76 -0.30
CA ASP A 286 -3.51 -23.73 -1.23
C ASP A 286 -3.94 -23.45 -2.69
N GLU A 287 -3.13 -23.95 -3.63
CA GLU A 287 -3.52 -23.96 -5.04
C GLU A 287 -4.81 -24.77 -5.23
N GLY A 288 -5.66 -24.35 -6.17
CA GLY A 288 -6.96 -25.01 -6.40
C GLY A 288 -8.07 -24.63 -5.41
N VAL A 289 -7.78 -23.81 -4.39
CA VAL A 289 -8.79 -23.27 -3.46
C VAL A 289 -9.17 -21.85 -3.88
N TYR A 290 -10.47 -21.58 -4.04
CA TYR A 290 -10.96 -20.30 -4.57
C TYR A 290 -12.07 -19.70 -3.71
N PRO A 291 -12.24 -18.37 -3.74
CA PRO A 291 -13.42 -17.73 -3.17
C PRO A 291 -14.71 -18.24 -3.83
N VAL A 292 -15.68 -18.59 -3.01
CA VAL A 292 -17.05 -18.93 -3.41
C VAL A 292 -18.03 -18.10 -2.59
N ILE A 293 -19.08 -17.60 -3.23
CA ILE A 293 -20.18 -16.87 -2.60
C ILE A 293 -21.53 -17.48 -3.01
N SER A 294 -22.55 -17.31 -2.17
CA SER A 294 -23.91 -17.67 -2.54
C SER A 294 -24.39 -16.81 -3.70
N ALA A 295 -25.12 -17.39 -4.65
CA ALA A 295 -25.75 -16.64 -5.74
C ALA A 295 -26.82 -15.67 -5.22
N GLU A 296 -27.34 -15.87 -4.01
CA GLU A 296 -28.24 -14.93 -3.33
C GLU A 296 -27.53 -13.61 -2.97
N GLU A 297 -26.20 -13.62 -2.82
CA GLU A 297 -25.38 -12.42 -2.63
C GLU A 297 -24.66 -12.00 -3.92
N GLN A 298 -25.27 -12.20 -5.09
CA GLN A 298 -24.67 -11.83 -6.38
C GLN A 298 -24.26 -10.34 -6.45
N GLU A 299 -24.97 -9.45 -5.76
CA GLU A 299 -24.57 -8.04 -5.67
C GLU A 299 -23.23 -7.87 -4.94
N CYS A 300 -22.96 -8.68 -3.92
CA CYS A 300 -21.68 -8.66 -3.22
C CYS A 300 -20.52 -9.17 -4.10
N ALA A 301 -20.79 -9.98 -5.13
CA ALA A 301 -19.77 -10.37 -6.12
C ALA A 301 -19.12 -9.16 -6.80
N ARG A 302 -19.86 -8.04 -6.91
CA ARG A 302 -19.36 -6.76 -7.44
C ARG A 302 -18.30 -6.13 -6.55
N SER A 303 -18.11 -6.65 -5.35
CA SER A 303 -17.03 -6.24 -4.48
C SER A 303 -15.64 -6.72 -4.91
N CYS A 304 -15.57 -7.62 -5.89
CA CYS A 304 -14.32 -7.99 -6.51
C CYS A 304 -13.91 -6.90 -7.52
N PRO A 305 -12.83 -6.12 -7.29
CA PRO A 305 -12.44 -5.03 -8.19
C PRO A 305 -12.05 -5.52 -9.60
N ARG A 306 -11.72 -6.81 -9.74
CA ARG A 306 -11.37 -7.46 -11.00
C ARG A 306 -12.54 -8.19 -11.66
N GLY A 307 -13.72 -8.21 -11.03
CA GLY A 307 -14.91 -8.89 -11.53
C GLY A 307 -14.69 -10.38 -11.79
N ALA A 308 -13.97 -11.08 -10.90
CA ALA A 308 -13.52 -12.45 -11.14
C ALA A 308 -14.58 -13.54 -10.90
N PHE A 309 -15.75 -13.19 -10.32
CA PHE A 309 -16.81 -14.15 -10.03
C PHE A 309 -17.64 -14.49 -11.28
N GLU A 310 -17.79 -15.78 -11.54
CA GLU A 310 -18.55 -16.31 -12.68
C GLU A 310 -19.67 -17.25 -12.18
N LYS A 311 -20.75 -17.38 -12.96
CA LYS A 311 -21.86 -18.29 -12.64
C LYS A 311 -21.40 -19.75 -12.74
N ALA A 312 -21.81 -20.55 -11.75
CA ALA A 312 -21.28 -21.85 -11.38
C ALA A 312 -20.92 -22.84 -12.51
N VAL A 313 -19.89 -23.63 -12.19
CA VAL A 313 -19.51 -24.90 -12.83
C VAL A 313 -20.69 -25.90 -12.78
N PRO A 314 -20.89 -26.77 -13.80
CA PRO A 314 -21.90 -27.81 -13.77
C PRO A 314 -21.90 -28.61 -12.44
N GLY A 315 -23.05 -28.72 -11.78
CA GLY A 315 -23.21 -29.43 -10.50
C GLY A 315 -23.31 -28.54 -9.25
N TRP A 316 -22.91 -27.27 -9.31
CA TRP A 316 -22.91 -26.35 -8.16
C TRP A 316 -23.99 -25.26 -8.27
N ARG A 317 -25.26 -25.65 -8.35
CA ARG A 317 -26.37 -24.69 -8.45
C ARG A 317 -26.43 -23.78 -7.22
N GLY A 318 -26.60 -22.47 -7.44
CA GLY A 318 -26.80 -21.49 -6.38
C GLY A 318 -25.53 -20.85 -5.82
N HIS A 319 -24.36 -21.05 -6.43
CA HIS A 319 -23.09 -20.44 -6.00
C HIS A 319 -22.39 -19.70 -7.15
N LEU A 320 -21.51 -18.76 -6.82
CA LEU A 320 -20.61 -18.07 -7.75
C LEU A 320 -19.17 -18.33 -7.33
N PHE A 321 -18.30 -18.64 -8.28
CA PHE A 321 -16.90 -18.97 -8.01
C PHE A 321 -15.96 -18.00 -8.69
N ALA A 322 -14.86 -17.67 -8.02
CA ALA A 322 -13.77 -16.89 -8.58
C ALA A 322 -12.66 -17.81 -9.15
N LEU A 323 -13.00 -18.67 -10.10
CA LEU A 323 -12.05 -19.57 -10.79
C LEU A 323 -11.25 -18.88 -11.90
N SER A 324 -11.61 -17.63 -12.21
CA SER A 324 -10.98 -16.84 -13.25
C SER A 324 -9.50 -16.59 -12.93
N SER A 325 -8.64 -16.59 -13.95
CA SER A 325 -7.25 -16.12 -13.85
C SER A 325 -7.14 -14.66 -13.39
N LYS A 326 -8.27 -13.92 -13.42
CA LYS A 326 -8.39 -12.59 -12.83
C LYS A 326 -8.34 -12.58 -11.31
N CYS A 327 -8.65 -13.68 -10.61
CA CYS A 327 -8.64 -13.71 -9.15
C CYS A 327 -7.22 -13.86 -8.60
N ASP A 328 -6.68 -12.77 -8.06
CA ASP A 328 -5.37 -12.73 -7.40
C ASP A 328 -5.45 -12.95 -5.87
N LEU A 329 -6.59 -13.47 -5.40
CA LEU A 329 -6.90 -13.70 -3.99
C LEU A 329 -6.59 -12.50 -3.08
N CYS A 330 -6.96 -11.28 -3.50
CA CYS A 330 -6.80 -10.09 -2.65
C CYS A 330 -7.48 -10.19 -1.28
N GLY A 331 -8.55 -10.96 -1.14
CA GLY A 331 -9.26 -11.18 0.13
C GLY A 331 -10.43 -10.23 0.40
N LEU A 332 -10.63 -9.18 -0.42
CA LEU A 332 -11.69 -8.19 -0.19
C LEU A 332 -13.08 -8.83 -0.01
N CYS A 333 -13.48 -9.68 -0.96
CA CYS A 333 -14.76 -10.40 -0.92
C CYS A 333 -14.95 -11.26 0.34
N LEU A 334 -13.87 -11.87 0.87
CA LEU A 334 -13.91 -12.70 2.09
C LEU A 334 -14.23 -11.86 3.33
N SER A 335 -13.91 -10.56 3.31
CA SER A 335 -14.16 -9.67 4.43
C SER A 335 -15.53 -8.97 4.37
N VAL A 336 -16.08 -8.77 3.15
CA VAL A 336 -17.29 -7.94 2.95
C VAL A 336 -18.55 -8.74 2.63
N CYS A 337 -18.44 -9.95 2.07
CA CYS A 337 -19.59 -10.78 1.74
C CYS A 337 -19.87 -11.80 2.85
N ARG A 338 -21.13 -11.94 3.27
CA ARG A 338 -21.48 -12.76 4.44
C ARG A 338 -21.29 -14.26 4.20
N THR A 339 -21.55 -14.70 2.96
CA THR A 339 -21.45 -16.11 2.55
C THR A 339 -20.09 -16.46 1.95
N ALA A 340 -19.18 -15.50 1.84
CA ALA A 340 -17.88 -15.74 1.23
C ALA A 340 -17.05 -16.71 2.06
N LYS A 341 -16.55 -17.74 1.38
CA LYS A 341 -15.66 -18.75 1.95
C LYS A 341 -14.69 -19.24 0.90
N LEU A 342 -13.67 -19.94 1.37
CA LEU A 342 -12.72 -20.64 0.51
C LEU A 342 -13.22 -22.06 0.27
N ALA A 343 -13.22 -22.49 -0.99
CA ALA A 343 -13.62 -23.84 -1.38
C ALA A 343 -12.66 -24.43 -2.41
N GLN A 344 -12.40 -25.73 -2.29
CA GLN A 344 -11.68 -26.51 -3.30
C GLN A 344 -12.69 -27.18 -4.22
N ILE A 345 -12.47 -27.11 -5.53
CA ILE A 345 -13.25 -27.89 -6.49
C ILE A 345 -12.52 -29.19 -6.73
N LEU A 346 -13.09 -30.29 -6.22
CA LEU A 346 -12.66 -31.63 -6.55
C LEU A 346 -13.37 -32.05 -7.84
N ALA A 347 -12.67 -32.01 -8.97
CA ALA A 347 -13.17 -32.66 -10.18
C ALA A 347 -13.07 -34.19 -10.01
N PRO A 348 -14.11 -34.97 -10.32
CA PRO A 348 -13.97 -36.42 -10.38
C PRO A 348 -12.99 -36.80 -11.50
N GLU A 349 -12.12 -37.77 -11.22
CA GLU A 349 -11.20 -38.39 -12.19
C GLU A 349 -11.92 -39.02 -13.39
#